data_AF-A0A7W1L268-F1
#
_entry.id   AF-A0A7W1L268-F1
#
_cell.length_a   1.000
_cell.length_b   1.000
_cell.length_c   1.000
_cell.angle_alpha   90.00
_cell.angle_beta   90.00
_cell.angle_gamma   90.00
#
_symmetry.space_group_name_H-M   'P 1'
#
loop_
_entity.id
_entity.type
_entity.pdbx_description
1 polymer ?
#
loop_
_entity_poly.entity_id
_entity_poly.type
_entity_poly.pdbx_seq_one_letter_code
_entity_poly.pdbx_strand_id
1 'polypeptide(L)'
;MVELLKEKHRPEIRDTLFGDLPFSEWPGESSTPAQDEPWLSFVKARQLIEMGDNSKGEEILRRILSMHGLESRHYLQAWHFLRELGAQPVAGEAKRLYGVVVEAALESGLDIVAAYADGTARYFN
;
A
#
# COMPACT_ATOMS: atom_id res chain seq x y z
N MET A 1 -35.38 -9.70 -3.40
CA MET A 1 -34.07 -9.02 -3.40
C MET A 1 -33.13 -9.87 -2.57
N VAL A 2 -32.24 -10.62 -3.22
CA VAL A 2 -31.14 -11.30 -2.53
C VAL A 2 -29.98 -10.33 -2.61
N GLU A 3 -29.61 -9.74 -1.49
CA GLU A 3 -28.38 -8.99 -1.36
C GLU A 3 -27.24 -9.99 -1.54
N LEU A 4 -26.67 -10.02 -2.75
CA LEU A 4 -25.44 -10.73 -3.03
C LEU A 4 -24.41 -10.16 -2.06
N LEU A 5 -24.12 -10.91 -1.00
CA LEU A 5 -22.91 -10.73 -0.20
C LEU A 5 -21.76 -10.76 -1.20
N LYS A 6 -21.26 -9.58 -1.60
CA LYS A 6 -20.00 -9.48 -2.32
C LYS A 6 -18.99 -10.17 -1.42
N GLU A 7 -18.44 -11.29 -1.88
CA GLU A 7 -17.29 -11.91 -1.24
C GLU A 7 -16.27 -10.82 -0.96
N LYS A 8 -15.85 -10.69 0.30
CA LYS A 8 -14.83 -9.72 0.71
C LYS A 8 -13.55 -10.16 -0.02
N HIS A 9 -13.22 -9.48 -1.12
CA HIS A 9 -12.00 -9.74 -1.90
C HIS A 9 -10.82 -9.71 -0.95
N ARG A 10 -10.11 -10.83 -0.82
CA ARG A 10 -8.85 -10.87 -0.09
C ARG A 10 -7.78 -10.47 -1.09
N PRO A 11 -6.98 -9.43 -0.83
CA PRO A 11 -5.90 -9.06 -1.73
C PRO A 11 -4.99 -10.25 -1.98
N GLU A 12 -4.80 -10.59 -3.25
CA GLU A 12 -3.82 -11.58 -3.67
C GLU A 12 -2.43 -10.97 -3.64
N ILE A 13 -1.37 -11.80 -3.70
CA ILE A 13 0.02 -11.29 -3.74
C ILE A 13 0.20 -10.24 -4.83
N ARG A 14 -0.40 -10.44 -6.00
CA ARG A 14 -0.40 -9.50 -7.13
C ARG A 14 -0.91 -8.11 -6.73
N ASP A 15 -2.02 -8.05 -6.00
CA ASP A 15 -2.66 -6.79 -5.58
C ASP A 15 -1.76 -6.00 -4.62
N THR A 16 -0.84 -6.68 -3.92
CA THR A 16 0.10 -6.04 -2.98
C THR A 16 1.36 -5.49 -3.64
N LEU A 17 1.58 -5.67 -4.95
CA LEU A 17 2.87 -5.33 -5.57
C LEU A 17 3.05 -3.84 -5.87
N PHE A 18 1.96 -3.10 -6.04
CA PHE A 18 1.99 -1.71 -6.52
C PHE A 18 1.93 -0.66 -5.39
N GLY A 19 1.54 -1.07 -4.17
CA GLY A 19 1.36 -0.15 -3.05
C GLY A 19 0.21 0.83 -3.27
N ASP A 20 -0.91 0.32 -3.79
CA ASP A 20 -2.10 1.08 -4.17
C ASP A 20 -3.39 0.41 -3.68
N LEU A 21 -3.31 -0.40 -2.63
CA LEU A 21 -4.49 -1.00 -2.02
C LEU A 21 -5.35 0.10 -1.38
N PRO A 22 -6.68 -0.04 -1.38
CA PRO A 22 -7.55 0.92 -0.72
C PRO A 22 -7.36 0.90 0.80
N PHE A 23 -7.77 1.97 1.47
CA PHE A 23 -7.69 2.10 2.93
C PHE A 23 -8.20 0.87 3.66
N SER A 24 -9.34 0.31 3.26
CA SER A 24 -9.99 -0.84 3.88
C SER A 24 -9.19 -2.14 3.83
N GLU A 25 -8.18 -2.23 2.95
CA GLU A 25 -7.46 -3.47 2.64
C GLU A 25 -5.98 -3.44 3.08
N TRP A 26 -5.43 -2.27 3.43
CA TRP A 26 -4.06 -2.14 3.94
C TRP A 26 -3.92 -1.51 5.34
N PRO A 27 -3.33 -2.19 6.33
CA PRO A 27 -2.70 -3.52 6.25
C PRO A 27 -3.73 -4.66 6.11
N GLY A 28 -3.33 -5.76 5.47
CA GLY A 28 -4.16 -6.96 5.35
C GLY A 28 -4.19 -7.79 6.64
N GLU A 29 -5.25 -8.60 6.82
CA GLU A 29 -5.50 -9.40 8.05
C GLU A 29 -4.39 -10.41 8.38
N SER A 30 -3.62 -10.85 7.38
CA SER A 30 -2.48 -11.78 7.53
C SER A 30 -1.16 -11.10 7.89
N SER A 31 -1.12 -9.77 7.87
CA SER A 31 0.04 -9.02 8.37
C SER A 31 0.12 -9.26 9.87
N THR A 32 1.20 -9.89 10.34
CA THR A 32 1.57 -10.14 11.76
C THR A 32 1.11 -8.95 12.62
N PRO A 33 0.54 -9.17 13.82
CA PRO A 33 -0.28 -8.15 14.50
C PRO A 33 0.44 -6.82 14.45
N ALA A 34 -0.25 -5.80 13.91
CA ALA A 34 0.24 -4.47 13.55
C ALA A 34 0.80 -3.66 14.74
N GLN A 35 1.71 -4.26 15.50
CA GLN A 35 2.30 -3.75 16.71
C GLN A 35 3.64 -3.09 16.44
N ASP A 36 4.27 -3.41 15.30
CA ASP A 36 5.50 -2.80 14.83
C ASP A 36 5.24 -1.75 13.74
N GLU A 37 6.16 -0.81 13.60
CA GLU A 37 6.14 0.16 12.51
C GLU A 37 6.58 -0.50 11.19
N PRO A 38 6.02 -0.07 10.03
CA PRO A 38 5.07 1.02 9.87
C PRO A 38 3.60 0.59 10.01
N TRP A 39 3.32 -0.68 10.31
CA TRP A 39 1.97 -1.25 10.35
C TRP A 39 1.08 -0.58 11.40
N LEU A 40 1.63 -0.30 12.58
CA LEU A 40 0.92 0.43 13.64
C LEU A 40 0.47 1.82 13.16
N SER A 41 1.37 2.56 12.50
CA SER A 41 1.03 3.88 11.94
C SER A 41 -0.04 3.79 10.84
N PHE A 42 0.02 2.79 9.96
CA PHE A 42 -1.04 2.60 8.95
C PHE A 42 -2.41 2.33 9.56
N VAL A 43 -2.49 1.43 10.55
CA VAL A 43 -3.76 1.14 11.25
C VAL A 43 -4.30 2.40 11.93
N LYS A 44 -3.44 3.16 12.61
CA LYS A 44 -3.85 4.38 13.29
C LYS A 44 -4.32 5.47 12.31
N ALA A 45 -3.62 5.65 11.19
CA ALA A 45 -4.03 6.60 10.15
C ALA A 45 -5.40 6.24 9.58
N ARG A 46 -5.62 4.96 9.24
CA ARG A 46 -6.92 4.45 8.77
C ARG A 46 -8.03 4.76 9.76
N GLN A 47 -7.86 4.41 11.05
CA GLN A 47 -8.88 4.66 12.08
C GLN A 47 -9.24 6.15 12.20
N LEU A 48 -8.25 7.06 12.15
CA LEU A 48 -8.50 8.49 12.20
C LEU A 48 -9.27 9.00 10.99
N ILE A 49 -8.92 8.52 9.79
CA ILE A 49 -9.60 8.88 8.54
C ILE A 49 -11.04 8.34 8.54
N GLU A 50 -11.26 7.10 8.98
CA GLU A 50 -12.60 6.51 9.15
C GLU A 50 -13.46 7.28 10.16
N MET A 51 -12.84 7.88 11.19
CA MET A 51 -13.49 8.77 12.15
C MET A 51 -13.68 10.20 11.63
N GLY A 52 -13.23 10.52 10.41
CA GLY A 52 -13.31 11.84 9.78
C GLY A 52 -12.19 12.82 10.18
N ASP A 53 -11.22 12.38 10.97
CA ASP A 53 -10.04 13.19 11.36
C ASP A 53 -8.92 13.07 10.31
N ASN A 54 -9.24 13.51 9.08
CA ASN A 54 -8.34 13.43 7.93
C ASN A 54 -7.02 14.16 8.17
N SER A 55 -7.03 15.27 8.93
CA SER A 55 -5.81 16.04 9.22
C SER A 55 -4.81 15.24 10.05
N LYS A 56 -5.26 14.55 11.10
CA LYS A 56 -4.36 13.69 11.90
C LYS A 56 -3.97 12.42 11.15
N GLY A 57 -4.88 11.88 10.33
CA GLY A 57 -4.56 10.80 9.42
C GLY A 57 -3.41 11.16 8.48
N GLU A 58 -3.51 12.32 7.82
CA GLU A 58 -2.47 12.86 6.94
C GLU A 58 -1.13 13.02 7.66
N GLU A 59 -1.12 13.57 8.88
CA GLU A 59 0.09 13.75 9.68
C GLU A 59 0.82 12.41 9.91
N ILE A 60 0.10 11.35 10.23
CA ILE A 60 0.68 10.03 10.45
C ILE A 60 1.23 9.45 9.15
N LEU A 61 0.52 9.58 8.04
CA LEU A 61 1.01 9.11 6.73
C LEU A 61 2.29 9.83 6.32
N ARG A 62 2.40 11.14 6.56
CA ARG A 62 3.63 11.90 6.34
C ARG A 62 4.77 11.46 7.25
N ARG A 63 4.47 11.03 8.48
CA ARG A 63 5.47 10.44 9.38
C ARG A 63 6.01 9.12 8.82
N ILE A 64 5.17 8.26 8.23
CA ILE A 64 5.62 7.03 7.55
C ILE A 64 6.61 7.36 6.44
N LEU A 65 6.31 8.38 5.62
CA LEU A 65 7.22 8.83 4.56
C LEU A 65 8.59 9.31 5.07
N SER A 66 8.67 9.73 6.32
CA SER A 66 9.91 10.19 6.97
C SER A 66 10.68 9.06 7.67
N MET A 67 10.13 7.85 7.77
CA MET A 67 10.83 6.70 8.35
C MET A 67 11.89 6.18 7.36
N HIS A 68 13.07 5.81 7.87
CA HIS A 68 14.14 5.24 7.06
C HIS A 68 14.07 3.71 7.04
N GLY A 69 14.46 3.10 5.91
CA GLY A 69 14.64 1.66 5.80
C GLY A 69 13.34 0.84 5.68
N LEU A 70 12.22 1.47 5.34
CA LEU A 70 10.98 0.73 5.05
C LEU A 70 11.05 0.05 3.67
N GLU A 71 10.23 -0.98 3.46
CA GLU A 71 9.96 -1.50 2.11
C GLU A 71 9.40 -0.39 1.22
N SER A 72 9.80 -0.40 -0.05
CA SER A 72 9.41 0.55 -1.09
C SER A 72 7.89 0.67 -1.23
N ARG A 73 7.19 -0.47 -1.08
CA ARG A 73 5.73 -0.55 -1.10
C ARG A 73 5.07 0.22 0.04
N HIS A 74 5.71 0.32 1.21
CA HIS A 74 5.17 1.13 2.31
C HIS A 74 5.13 2.62 1.94
N TYR A 75 6.17 3.12 1.28
CA TYR A 75 6.18 4.52 0.81
C TYR A 75 5.13 4.75 -0.28
N LEU A 76 4.99 3.82 -1.23
CA LEU A 76 3.97 3.89 -2.27
C LEU A 76 2.55 3.90 -1.69
N GLN A 77 2.30 3.02 -0.72
CA GLN A 77 1.01 2.90 -0.04
C GLN A 77 0.66 4.14 0.79
N ALA A 78 1.62 4.72 1.51
CA ALA A 78 1.43 5.98 2.22
C ALA A 78 1.10 7.12 1.24
N TRP A 79 1.78 7.19 0.09
CA TRP A 79 1.47 8.15 -0.96
C TRP A 79 0.11 7.92 -1.61
N HIS A 80 -0.31 6.67 -1.79
CA HIS A 80 -1.64 6.34 -2.32
C HIS A 80 -2.73 6.95 -1.42
N PHE A 81 -2.64 6.69 -0.11
CA PHE A 81 -3.55 7.25 0.89
C PHE A 81 -3.51 8.77 0.97
N LEU A 82 -2.34 9.38 0.93
CA LEU A 82 -2.20 10.84 0.92
C LEU A 82 -2.91 11.46 -0.30
N ARG A 83 -2.82 10.83 -1.47
CA ARG A 83 -3.52 11.30 -2.67
C ARG A 83 -5.03 11.19 -2.56
N GLU A 84 -5.55 10.13 -1.93
CA GLU A 84 -6.99 9.99 -1.65
C GLU A 84 -7.51 11.09 -0.71
N LEU A 85 -6.65 11.60 0.19
CA LEU A 85 -6.94 12.78 1.02
C LEU A 85 -6.74 14.12 0.29
N GLY A 86 -6.31 14.12 -0.96
CA GLY A 86 -6.06 15.31 -1.77
C GLY A 86 -4.65 15.91 -1.64
N ALA A 87 -3.75 15.29 -0.87
CA ALA A 87 -2.37 15.75 -0.75
C ALA A 87 -1.56 15.46 -2.02
N GLN A 88 -0.64 16.36 -2.34
CA GLN A 88 0.26 16.25 -3.49
C GLN A 88 1.73 16.15 -3.02
N PRO A 89 2.56 15.32 -3.69
CA PRO A 89 3.99 15.28 -3.42
C PRO A 89 4.69 16.57 -3.84
N VAL A 90 5.77 16.93 -3.15
CA VAL A 90 6.66 17.98 -3.65
C VAL A 90 7.37 17.51 -4.91
N ALA A 91 7.83 18.44 -5.76
CA ALA A 91 8.33 18.12 -7.10
C ALA A 91 9.46 17.06 -7.13
N GLY A 92 10.32 17.03 -6.10
CA GLY A 92 11.40 16.03 -5.97
C GLY A 92 10.90 14.62 -5.66
N GLU A 93 9.79 14.48 -4.93
CA GLU A 93 9.20 13.20 -4.56
C GLU A 93 8.27 12.67 -5.65
N ALA A 94 7.62 13.57 -6.40
CA ALA A 94 6.68 13.24 -7.47
C ALA A 94 7.28 12.36 -8.58
N LYS A 95 8.61 12.39 -8.74
CA LYS A 95 9.34 11.60 -9.75
C LYS A 95 10.15 10.45 -9.15
N ARG A 96 10.02 10.18 -7.85
CA ARG A 96 10.79 9.11 -7.20
C ARG A 96 10.26 7.75 -7.62
N LEU A 97 11.13 6.94 -8.23
CA LEU A 97 10.83 5.56 -8.60
C LEU A 97 11.12 4.63 -7.41
N TYR A 98 10.11 3.90 -6.95
CA TYR A 98 10.21 2.95 -5.83
C TYR A 98 10.31 1.48 -6.28
N GLY A 99 10.00 1.19 -7.54
CA GLY A 99 10.13 -0.15 -8.09
C GLY A 99 9.59 -0.24 -9.51
N VAL A 100 9.79 -1.40 -10.11
CA VAL A 100 9.26 -1.78 -11.42
C VAL A 100 8.57 -3.13 -11.25
N VAL A 101 7.33 -3.20 -11.73
CA VAL A 101 6.54 -4.44 -11.79
C VAL A 101 6.40 -4.81 -13.27
N VAL A 102 6.80 -6.02 -13.62
CA VAL A 102 6.67 -6.58 -14.96
C VAL A 102 5.72 -7.75 -14.89
N GLU A 103 4.62 -7.68 -15.65
CA GLU A 103 3.68 -8.78 -15.85
C GLU A 103 3.88 -9.37 -17.24
N ALA A 104 4.12 -10.67 -17.33
CA ALA A 104 4.31 -11.41 -18.58
C ALA A 104 3.24 -12.50 -18.69
N ALA A 105 2.37 -12.38 -19.70
CA ALA A 105 1.40 -13.41 -20.02
C ALA A 105 2.10 -14.57 -20.74
N LEU A 106 1.90 -15.79 -20.24
CA LEU A 106 2.38 -17.04 -20.80
C LEU A 106 1.17 -17.89 -21.22
N GLU A 107 1.39 -18.90 -22.07
CA GLU A 107 0.32 -19.86 -22.42
C GLU A 107 -0.24 -20.58 -21.20
N SER A 108 0.58 -20.80 -20.17
CA SER A 108 0.23 -21.54 -18.95
C SER A 108 -0.28 -20.66 -17.80
N GLY A 109 -0.21 -19.33 -17.90
CA GLY A 109 -0.50 -18.45 -16.77
C GLY A 109 0.17 -17.09 -16.83
N LEU A 110 0.44 -16.50 -15.66
CA LEU A 110 0.95 -15.15 -15.52
C LEU A 110 2.21 -15.14 -14.65
N ASP A 111 3.32 -14.68 -15.22
CA ASP A 111 4.55 -14.43 -14.46
C ASP A 111 4.61 -12.96 -14.08
N ILE A 112 4.89 -12.69 -12.80
CA ILE A 112 5.10 -11.33 -12.32
C ILE A 112 6.41 -11.26 -11.56
N VAL A 113 7.25 -10.31 -11.97
CA VAL A 113 8.46 -9.93 -11.25
C VAL A 113 8.33 -8.49 -10.83
N ALA A 114 8.43 -8.25 -9.52
CA ALA A 114 8.51 -6.91 -8.94
C ALA A 114 9.89 -6.72 -8.32
N ALA A 115 10.62 -5.71 -8.77
CA ALA A 115 11.91 -5.31 -8.22
C ALA A 115 11.81 -3.90 -7.63
N TYR A 116 12.30 -3.71 -6.41
CA TYR A 116 12.12 -2.50 -5.64
C TYR A 116 13.43 -1.76 -5.38
N ALA A 117 13.35 -0.46 -5.15
CA ALA A 117 14.50 0.41 -4.92
C ALA A 117 15.23 0.11 -3.59
N ASP A 118 14.58 -0.58 -2.66
CA ASP A 118 15.16 -1.09 -1.43
C ASP A 118 16.01 -2.37 -1.60
N GLY A 119 16.15 -2.86 -2.85
CA GLY A 119 16.91 -4.07 -3.17
C GLY A 119 16.13 -5.38 -2.97
N THR A 120 14.86 -5.31 -2.57
CA THR A 120 13.99 -6.48 -2.48
C THR A 120 13.32 -6.80 -3.82
N ALA A 121 12.86 -8.05 -3.95
CA ALA A 121 12.05 -8.49 -5.06
C ALA A 121 10.92 -9.41 -4.60
N ARG A 122 9.89 -9.53 -5.45
CA ARG A 122 8.79 -10.50 -5.31
C ARG A 122 8.57 -11.16 -6.66
N TYR A 123 8.27 -12.46 -6.63
CA TYR A 123 7.98 -13.27 -7.80
C TYR A 123 6.65 -14.00 -7.59
N PHE A 124 5.83 -14.05 -8.62
CA PHE A 124 4.54 -14.75 -8.67
C PHE A 124 4.41 -15.47 -10.02
N ASN A 125 3.92 -16.72 -10.00
CA ASN A 125 3.71 -17.62 -11.14
C ASN A 125 2.52 -18.54 -10.83
#